data_AF-A0A1Q5K975-F1
#
_entry.id   AF-A0A1Q5K975-F1
#
_cell.length_a   1.000
_cell.length_b   1.000
_cell.length_c   1.000
_cell.angle_alpha   90.00
_cell.angle_beta   90.00
_cell.angle_gamma   90.00
#
_symmetry.space_group_name_H-M   'P 1'
#
loop_
_entity.id
_entity.type
_entity.pdbx_description
1 polymer ?
#
loop_
_entity_poly.entity_id
_entity_poly.type
_entity_poly.pdbx_seq_one_letter_code
_entity_poly.pdbx_strand_id
1 'polypeptide(L)' 'MIKVVRGNPTPEELAAALAVVQARAAAVSAVPSNTPEPPAGWSDPSRLARRARHLPGPRAWARTYWPA' A
#
# COMPACT_ATOMS: atom_id res chain seq x y z
N MET A 1 12.46 -7.23 -5.60
CA MET A 1 12.98 -8.03 -4.46
C MET A 1 11.78 -8.58 -3.71
N ILE A 2 11.56 -9.91 -3.68
CA ILE A 2 10.44 -10.54 -2.94
C ILE A 2 10.99 -11.01 -1.59
N LYS A 3 10.28 -10.73 -0.50
CA LYS A 3 10.68 -11.08 0.88
C LYS A 3 9.59 -11.93 1.54
N VAL A 4 9.99 -13.05 2.14
CA VAL A 4 9.10 -13.86 3.00
C VAL A 4 9.00 -13.16 4.36
N VAL A 5 7.79 -12.79 4.76
CA VAL A 5 7.52 -12.08 6.02
C VAL A 5 7.22 -13.05 7.16
N ARG A 6 6.69 -14.24 6.86
CA ARG A 6 6.30 -15.26 7.84
C ARG A 6 6.46 -16.66 7.24
N GLY A 7 6.86 -17.62 8.07
CA GLY A 7 7.05 -19.03 7.69
C GLY A 7 8.47 -19.36 7.22
N ASN A 8 8.74 -20.65 7.04
CA ASN A 8 10.01 -21.16 6.48
C ASN A 8 9.70 -22.04 5.26
N PRO A 9 9.29 -21.44 4.12
CA PRO A 9 8.99 -22.21 2.92
C PRO A 9 10.25 -22.87 2.38
N THR A 10 10.09 -24.04 1.78
CA THR A 10 11.23 -24.67 1.10
C THR A 10 11.58 -23.88 -0.18
N PRO A 11 12.81 -24.01 -0.70
CA PRO A 11 13.20 -23.37 -1.95
C PRO A 11 12.27 -23.73 -3.13
N GLU A 12 11.76 -24.96 -3.15
CA GLU A 12 10.85 -25.46 -4.18
C GLU A 12 9.48 -24.76 -4.11
N GLU A 13 8.94 -24.58 -2.91
CA GLU A 13 7.68 -23.85 -2.70
C GLU A 13 7.81 -22.38 -3.11
N LEU A 14 8.95 -21.75 -2.79
CA LEU A 14 9.22 -20.38 -3.21
C LEU A 14 9.31 -20.28 -4.74
N ALA A 15 9.97 -21.23 -5.39
CA ALA A 15 10.05 -21.28 -6.86
C ALA A 15 8.66 -21.43 -7.51
N ALA A 16 7.81 -22.32 -6.96
CA ALA A 16 6.45 -22.49 -7.43
C ALA A 16 5.61 -21.21 -7.26
N ALA A 17 5.69 -20.57 -6.10
CA ALA A 17 4.99 -19.31 -5.83
C ALA A 17 5.44 -18.20 -6.79
N LEU A 18 6.75 -18.08 -7.04
CA LEU A 18 7.31 -17.10 -7.98
C LEU A 18 6.83 -17.36 -9.41
N ALA A 19 6.78 -18.63 -9.84
CA ALA A 19 6.29 -19.00 -11.16
C ALA A 19 4.81 -18.56 -11.37
N VAL A 20 3.95 -18.78 -10.38
CA VAL A 20 2.53 -18.36 -10.45
C VAL A 20 2.40 -16.84 -10.49
N VAL A 21 3.16 -16.11 -9.65
CA VAL A 21 3.15 -14.65 -9.64
C VAL A 21 3.60 -14.08 -10.99
N GLN A 22 4.67 -14.65 -11.58
CA GLN A 22 5.16 -14.23 -12.89
C GLN A 22 4.18 -14.54 -14.01
N ALA A 23 3.59 -15.74 -14.04
CA ALA A 23 2.57 -16.11 -15.02
C ALA A 23 1.36 -15.17 -14.96
N ARG A 24 0.90 -14.83 -13.75
CA ARG A 24 -0.20 -13.87 -13.55
C ARG A 24 0.19 -12.47 -14.01
N ALA A 25 1.40 -12.01 -13.71
CA ALA A 25 1.88 -10.71 -14.17
C ALA A 25 1.94 -10.63 -15.70
N ALA A 26 2.46 -11.66 -16.36
CA ALA A 26 2.50 -11.75 -17.82
C ALA A 26 1.10 -11.73 -18.45
N ALA A 27 0.14 -12.47 -17.87
CA ALA A 27 -1.24 -12.47 -18.32
C ALA A 27 -1.91 -11.09 -18.20
N VAL A 28 -1.65 -10.35 -17.11
CA VAL A 28 -2.15 -8.98 -16.92
C VAL A 28 -1.51 -8.02 -17.93
N SER A 29 -0.19 -8.13 -18.16
CA SER A 29 0.52 -7.28 -19.14
C SER A 29 0.11 -7.55 -20.58
N ALA A 30 -0.36 -8.76 -20.91
CA ALA A 30 -0.81 -9.11 -22.25
C ALA A 30 -2.15 -8.46 -22.64
N VAL A 31 -2.93 -7.97 -21.66
CA VAL A 31 -4.18 -7.26 -21.92
C VAL A 31 -3.88 -5.76 -22.03
N PRO A 32 -4.12 -5.13 -23.20
CA PRO A 32 -3.93 -3.70 -23.34
C PRO A 32 -4.90 -2.96 -22.39
N SER A 33 -4.33 -2.16 -21.49
CA SER A 33 -5.10 -1.28 -20.61
C SER A 33 -5.67 -0.12 -21.42
N ASN A 34 -6.90 -0.29 -21.94
CA ASN A 34 -7.62 0.78 -22.67
C ASN A 34 -8.20 1.86 -21.73
N THR A 35 -8.03 1.69 -20.42
CA THR A 35 -8.47 2.65 -19.40
C THR A 35 -7.24 3.30 -18.75
N PRO A 36 -7.29 4.61 -18.46
CA PRO A 36 -6.26 5.25 -17.66
C PRO A 36 -6.17 4.56 -16.30
N GLU A 37 -4.96 4.21 -15.86
CA GLU A 37 -4.76 3.67 -14.52
C GLU A 37 -5.24 4.72 -13.51
N PRO A 38 -6.18 4.37 -12.60
CA PRO A 38 -6.62 5.31 -11.59
C PRO A 38 -5.43 5.70 -10.72
N PRO A 39 -5.27 6.98 -10.35
CA PRO A 39 -4.16 7.40 -9.51
C PRO A 39 -4.14 6.55 -8.24
N ALA A 40 -2.95 6.10 -7.84
CA ALA A 40 -2.76 5.31 -6.64
C ALA A 40 -3.38 6.08 -5.45
N GLY A 41 -4.56 5.65 -5.01
CA GLY A 41 -5.38 6.42 -4.07
C GLY A 41 -4.73 6.63 -2.70
N TRP A 42 -3.60 5.97 -2.43
CA TRP A 42 -2.76 6.17 -1.26
C TRP A 42 -1.83 7.37 -1.38
N SER A 43 -1.34 7.68 -2.58
CA SER A 43 -0.39 8.76 -2.84
C SER A 43 -1.07 10.03 -3.36
N ASP A 44 -2.40 10.06 -3.45
CA ASP A 44 -3.18 11.19 -3.95
C ASP A 44 -2.98 12.44 -3.06
N PRO A 45 -2.28 13.50 -3.54
CA PRO A 45 -2.02 14.69 -2.75
C PRO A 45 -3.29 15.42 -2.31
N SER A 46 -4.39 15.27 -3.07
CA SER A 46 -5.69 15.88 -2.74
C SER A 46 -6.32 15.28 -1.47
N ARG A 47 -5.92 14.06 -1.08
CA ARG A 47 -6.31 13.44 0.19
C ARG A 47 -5.49 13.94 1.38
N LEU A 48 -4.22 14.30 1.15
CA LEU A 48 -3.34 14.85 2.19
C LEU A 48 -3.59 16.34 2.44
N ALA A 49 -3.88 17.10 1.39
CA ALA A 49 -3.96 18.56 1.43
C ALA A 49 -5.23 19.11 2.09
N ARG A 50 -6.28 18.30 2.30
CA ARG A 50 -7.61 18.79 2.71
C ARG A 50 -7.94 18.70 4.21
N ARG A 51 -7.04 18.24 5.07
CA ARG A 51 -7.28 18.31 6.53
C ARG A 51 -6.79 19.64 7.06
N ALA A 52 -7.72 20.52 7.42
CA ALA A 52 -7.44 21.67 8.27
C ALA A 52 -6.72 21.16 9.53
N ARG A 53 -5.49 21.64 9.75
CA ARG A 53 -4.75 21.32 10.97
C ARG A 53 -5.36 22.14 12.10
N HIS A 54 -6.03 21.49 13.04
CA HIS A 54 -6.40 22.14 14.30
C HIS A 54 -5.10 22.55 15.01
N LEU A 55 -4.87 23.85 15.20
CA LEU A 55 -3.74 24.34 15.99
C LEU A 55 -4.02 24.06 17.47
N PRO A 56 -3.21 23.25 18.16
CA PRO A 56 -3.39 23.01 19.58
C PRO A 56 -3.18 24.31 20.36
N GLY A 57 -4.14 24.68 21.21
CA GLY A 57 -4.02 25.84 22.09
C GLY A 57 -3.04 25.61 23.25
N PRO A 58 -2.65 26.69 23.96
CA PRO A 58 -1.84 26.56 25.18
C PRO A 58 -2.61 25.65 26.15
N ARG A 59 -1.97 24.55 26.61
CA ARG A 59 -2.53 23.48 27.45
C ARG A 59 -3.27 22.32 26.74
N ALA A 60 -3.33 22.27 25.41
CA ALA A 60 -3.91 21.12 24.69
C ALA A 60 -3.23 19.77 25.05
N TRP A 61 -1.95 19.80 25.42
CA TRP A 61 -1.19 18.61 25.79
C TRP A 61 -1.43 18.18 27.26
N ALA A 62 -1.99 19.07 28.08
CA ALA A 62 -2.17 18.83 29.51
C ALA A 62 -3.54 18.19 29.85
N ARG A 63 -4.50 18.17 28.91
CA ARG A 63 -5.88 17.73 29.19
C ARG A 63 -6.51 16.79 28.16
N THR A 64 -5.77 16.21 27.23
CA THR A 64 -6.39 15.31 26.25
C THR A 64 -5.62 14.01 26.10
N TYR A 65 -6.26 12.93 26.58
CA TYR A 65 -6.13 11.57 26.07
C TYR A 65 -6.41 11.58 24.57
N TRP A 66 -5.59 10.87 23.79
CA TRP A 66 -5.76 10.72 22.35
C TRP A 66 -6.56 9.43 22.07
N PRO A 67 -7.80 9.58 21.59
CA PRO A 67 -8.16 8.97 20.33
C PRO A 67 -8.90 10.03 19.49
N ALA A 68 -8.20 10.56 18.50
CA ALA A 68 -8.78 11.26 17.36
C ALA A 68 -7.90 11.05 16.12
#